data_AF-A0A1F7LRG1-F1
#
_entry.id   AF-A0A1F7LRG1-F1
#
_cell.length_a   1.000
_cell.length_b   1.000
_cell.length_c   1.000
_cell.angle_alpha   90.00
_cell.angle_beta   90.00
_cell.angle_gamma   90.00
#
_symmetry.space_group_name_H-M   'P 1'
#
loop_
_entity.id
_entity.type
_entity.pdbx_description
1 polymer ?
#
loop_
_entity_poly.entity_id
_entity_poly.type
_entity_poly.pdbx_seq_one_letter_code
_entity_poly.pdbx_strand_id
1 'polypeptide(L)'
;MRGLLLLGALAVIVALLWPFLTRLRRGLPPAGGTHRDELVKDPVCQTYVVLSRAVKRQVGGAPVYFCSPQCADRYARGERSA
;
A
#
# COMPACT_ATOMS: atom_id res chain seq x y z
N MET A 1 41.13 22.19 5.01
CA MET A 1 41.13 21.40 3.76
C MET A 1 40.62 19.98 3.98
N ARG A 2 41.15 19.21 4.95
CA ARG A 2 40.66 17.85 5.28
C ARG A 2 39.20 17.80 5.73
N GLY A 3 38.74 18.77 6.52
CA GLY A 3 37.35 18.84 6.97
C GLY A 3 36.33 19.04 5.84
N LEU A 4 36.69 19.78 4.78
CA LEU A 4 35.81 20.01 3.64
C LEU A 4 35.65 18.76 2.78
N LEU A 5 36.74 17.98 2.64
CA LEU A 5 36.73 16.69 1.94
C LEU A 5 35.89 15.64 2.71
N LEU A 6 35.99 15.62 4.03
CA LEU A 6 35.18 14.73 4.88
C LEU A 6 33.69 15.08 4.83
N LEU A 7 33.34 16.37 4.86
CA LEU A 7 31.94 16.82 4.73
C LEU A 7 31.36 16.50 3.34
N GLY A 8 32.15 16.70 2.28
CA GLY A 8 31.73 16.34 0.92
C GLY A 8 31.54 14.82 0.74
N ALA A 9 32.47 14.01 1.24
CA ALA A 9 32.34 12.55 1.19
C ALA A 9 31.12 12.05 1.99
N LEU A 10 30.89 12.60 3.19
CA LEU A 10 29.73 12.25 3.99
C LEU A 10 28.42 12.63 3.28
N ALA A 11 28.34 13.81 2.67
CA ALA A 11 27.17 14.25 1.91
C ALA A 11 26.87 13.33 0.70
N VAL A 12 27.90 12.92 -0.04
CA VAL A 12 27.76 11.99 -1.17
C VAL A 12 27.31 10.60 -0.69
N ILE A 13 27.87 10.09 0.41
CA ILE A 13 27.46 8.81 0.99
C ILE A 13 26.00 8.86 1.43
N VAL A 14 25.58 9.92 2.12
CA VAL A 14 24.17 10.10 2.53
C VAL A 14 23.25 10.19 1.31
N ALA A 15 23.63 10.96 0.28
CA ALA A 15 22.86 11.10 -0.95
C ALA A 15 22.71 9.77 -1.72
N LEU A 16 23.72 8.91 -1.68
CA LEU A 16 23.69 7.58 -2.32
C LEU A 16 22.94 6.53 -1.47
N LEU A 17 22.97 6.64 -0.14
CA LEU A 17 22.27 5.72 0.77
C LEU A 17 20.80 6.09 1.01
N TRP A 18 20.43 7.37 0.88
CA TRP A 18 19.05 7.86 0.99
C TRP A 18 18.05 7.18 0.03
N PRO A 19 18.31 7.03 -1.28
CA PRO A 19 17.40 6.32 -2.18
C PRO A 19 17.28 4.82 -1.84
N PHE A 20 18.31 4.22 -1.26
CA PHE A 20 18.28 2.82 -0.82
C PHE A 20 17.38 2.65 0.42
N LEU A 21 17.54 3.50 1.43
CA LEU A 21 16.69 3.50 2.64
C LEU A 21 15.23 3.87 2.33
N THR A 22 15.00 4.84 1.45
CA THR A 22 13.63 5.24 1.06
C THR A 22 12.94 4.17 0.22
N ARG A 23 13.66 3.43 -0.65
CA ARG A 23 13.11 2.27 -1.35
C ARG A 23 12.68 1.17 -0.36
N LEU A 24 13.44 0.95 0.70
CA LEU A 24 13.07 -0.02 1.75
C LEU A 24 11.80 0.43 2.51
N ARG A 25 11.64 1.73 2.75
CA ARG A 25 10.46 2.29 3.43
C ARG A 25 9.18 2.27 2.60
N ARG A 26 9.24 2.20 1.27
CA ARG A 26 8.03 2.05 0.42
C ARG A 26 7.34 0.70 0.60
N GLY A 27 8.00 -0.27 1.24
CA GLY A 27 7.39 -1.53 1.64
C GLY A 27 6.74 -1.51 3.02
N LEU A 28 6.80 -0.41 3.78
CA LEU A 28 6.21 -0.33 5.11
C LEU A 28 4.73 0.03 4.96
N PRO A 29 3.78 -0.89 5.20
CA PRO A 29 2.37 -0.54 5.22
C PRO A 29 2.14 0.55 6.27
N PRO A 30 1.21 1.50 6.03
CA PRO A 30 0.92 2.56 6.98
C PRO A 30 0.62 1.95 8.35
N ALA A 31 1.36 2.38 9.38
CA ALA A 31 1.17 1.95 10.75
C ALA A 31 -0.29 2.25 11.14
N GLY A 32 -1.08 1.18 11.29
CA GLY A 32 -2.53 1.23 11.37
C GLY A 32 -3.02 2.06 12.56
N GLY A 33 -3.63 3.20 12.27
CA GLY A 33 -4.59 3.85 13.15
C GLY A 33 -5.96 3.20 12.97
N THR A 34 -6.53 2.68 14.05
CA THR A 34 -7.99 2.48 14.26
C THR A 34 -8.80 1.99 13.05
N HIS A 35 -8.44 0.81 12.54
CA HIS A 35 -9.09 0.10 11.43
C HIS A 35 -10.47 -0.52 11.78
N ARG A 36 -11.13 -0.05 12.85
CA ARG A 36 -12.37 -0.62 13.36
C ARG A 36 -13.62 -0.10 12.67
N ASP A 37 -13.58 1.14 12.16
CA ASP A 37 -14.78 1.81 11.65
C ASP A 37 -14.68 2.24 10.18
N GLU A 38 -13.56 2.00 9.51
CA GLU A 38 -13.47 2.28 8.08
C GLU A 38 -14.28 1.24 7.30
N LEU A 39 -15.36 1.70 6.68
CA LEU A 39 -16.18 0.90 5.78
C LEU A 39 -15.70 1.11 4.34
N VAL A 40 -15.41 0.01 3.66
CA VAL A 40 -15.11 0.00 2.23
C VAL A 40 -16.22 -0.69 1.47
N LYS A 41 -16.45 -0.21 0.25
CA LYS A 41 -17.51 -0.71 -0.63
C LYS A 41 -16.96 -1.80 -1.54
N ASP A 42 -17.64 -2.95 -1.55
CA ASP A 42 -17.36 -4.02 -2.50
C ASP A 42 -17.76 -3.58 -3.93
N PRO A 43 -16.87 -3.67 -4.93
CA PRO A 43 -17.15 -3.21 -6.30
C PRO A 43 -18.09 -4.13 -7.09
N VAL A 44 -18.36 -5.35 -6.61
CA VAL A 44 -19.23 -6.34 -7.27
C VAL A 44 -20.64 -6.27 -6.71
N CYS A 45 -20.82 -6.33 -5.40
CA CYS A 45 -22.16 -6.36 -4.79
C CYS A 45 -22.56 -5.05 -4.10
N GLN A 46 -21.68 -4.04 -4.10
CA GLN A 46 -21.93 -2.72 -3.52
C GLN A 46 -22.21 -2.73 -2.01
N THR A 47 -21.92 -3.83 -1.33
CA THR A 47 -22.04 -3.97 0.13
C THR A 47 -20.87 -3.26 0.83
N TYR A 48 -21.17 -2.55 1.91
CA TYR A 48 -20.16 -1.96 2.78
C TYR A 48 -19.67 -2.99 3.80
N VAL A 49 -18.35 -3.19 3.87
CA VAL A 49 -17.70 -4.10 4.81
C VAL A 49 -16.62 -3.35 5.57
N VAL A 50 -16.45 -3.67 6.85
CA VAL A 50 -15.35 -3.11 7.64
C VAL A 50 -14.02 -3.54 7.00
N LEU A 51 -13.13 -2.58 6.77
CA LEU A 51 -11.84 -2.78 6.10
C LEU A 51 -11.04 -3.93 6.73
N SER A 52 -11.11 -4.12 8.06
CA SER A 52 -10.41 -5.21 8.78
C SER A 52 -10.92 -6.60 8.47
N ARG A 53 -12.19 -6.71 8.04
CA ARG A 53 -12.85 -7.96 7.69
C ARG A 53 -12.95 -8.17 6.17
N ALA A 54 -12.57 -7.17 5.38
CA ALA A 54 -12.65 -7.24 3.94
C ALA A 54 -11.59 -8.18 3.35
N VAL A 55 -11.97 -8.93 2.33
CA VAL A 55 -11.03 -9.72 1.53
C VAL A 55 -10.25 -8.77 0.64
N LYS A 56 -8.91 -8.76 0.76
CA LYS A 56 -8.02 -7.87 0.01
C LYS A 56 -7.39 -8.61 -1.17
N ARG A 57 -7.45 -8.04 -2.39
CA ARG A 57 -6.67 -8.51 -3.56
C ARG A 57 -5.89 -7.35 -4.18
N GLN A 58 -4.76 -7.66 -4.82
CA GLN A 58 -3.98 -6.67 -5.57
C GLN A 58 -4.40 -6.72 -7.04
N VAL A 59 -4.89 -5.60 -7.57
CA VAL A 59 -5.30 -5.46 -8.98
C VAL A 59 -4.66 -4.20 -9.54
N GLY A 60 -3.86 -4.33 -10.60
CA GLY A 60 -3.18 -3.18 -11.21
C GLY A 60 -2.22 -2.43 -10.28
N GLY A 61 -1.68 -3.10 -9.26
CA GLY A 61 -0.80 -2.49 -8.25
C GLY A 61 -1.52 -1.74 -7.13
N ALA A 62 -2.86 -1.73 -7.11
CA ALA A 62 -3.67 -1.17 -6.04
C ALA A 62 -4.47 -2.26 -5.30
N PRO A 63 -4.64 -2.14 -3.97
CA PRO A 63 -5.50 -3.05 -3.22
C PRO A 63 -6.98 -2.77 -3.48
N VAL A 64 -7.74 -3.82 -3.81
CA VAL A 64 -9.20 -3.81 -3.93
C VAL A 64 -9.77 -4.68 -2.82
N TYR A 65 -10.87 -4.21 -2.21
CA TYR A 65 -11.49 -4.83 -1.05
C TYR A 65 -12.87 -5.40 -1.41
N PHE A 66 -13.16 -6.60 -0.91
CA PHE A 66 -14.38 -7.34 -1.18
C PHE A 66 -15.04 -7.80 0.12
N CYS A 67 -16.37 -7.92 0.11
CA CYS A 67 -17.12 -8.44 1.25
C CYS A 67 -16.93 -9.96 1.44
N SER A 68 -16.54 -10.67 0.38
CA SER A 68 -16.42 -12.13 0.38
C SER A 68 -15.44 -12.64 -0.69
N PRO A 69 -14.90 -13.87 -0.54
CA PRO A 69 -14.09 -14.51 -1.58
C PRO A 69 -14.82 -14.64 -2.92
N GLN A 70 -16.13 -14.93 -2.89
CA GLN A 70 -16.94 -15.08 -4.10
C GLN A 70 -17.02 -13.77 -4.89
N CYS A 71 -17.14 -12.62 -4.22
CA CYS A 71 -17.09 -11.32 -4.88
C CYS A 71 -15.71 -11.03 -5.49
N ALA A 72 -14.63 -11.42 -4.83
CA ALA A 72 -13.28 -11.29 -5.39
C ALA A 72 -13.12 -12.14 -6.67
N ASP A 73 -13.66 -13.36 -6.69
CA ASP A 73 -13.60 -14.25 -7.86
C ASP A 73 -14.44 -13.71 -9.02
N ARG A 74 -15.66 -13.22 -8.74
CA ARG A 74 -16.52 -12.56 -9.73
C ARG A 74 -15.84 -11.33 -10.34
N TYR A 75 -15.19 -10.53 -9.51
CA TYR A 75 -14.42 -9.37 -9.95
C TYR A 75 -13.27 -9.79 -10.89
N ALA A 76 -12.58 -10.90 -10.60
CA ALA A 76 -11.53 -11.44 -11.47
C ALA A 76 -12.05 -11.90 -12.84
N ARG A 77 -13.31 -12.34 -12.91
CA ARG A 77 -14.01 -12.66 -14.17
C ARG A 77 -14.55 -11.43 -14.92
N GLY A 78 -14.33 -10.23 -14.38
CA GLY A 78 -14.79 -8.97 -15.00
C GLY A 78 -16.21 -8.54 -14.63
N GLU A 79 -16.85 -9.22 -13.70
CA GLU A 79 -18.21 -8.87 -13.22
C GLU A 79 -18.11 -7.71 -12.21
N ARG A 80 -18.07 -6.47 -12.71
CA ARG A 80 -18.05 -5.24 -11.90
C ARG A 80 -19.45 -4.63 -11.87
N SER A 81 -19.91 -4.14 -10.72
CA SER A 81 -21.08 -3.27 -10.70
C SER A 81 -20.66 -1.91 -11.25
N ALA A 82 -21.15 -1.58 -12.45
CA ALA A 82 -20.93 -0.31 -13.12
C ALA A 82 -21.54 0.86 -12.33
#